data_AF-A0A635R893-F1
#
_entry.id   AF-A0A635R893-F1
#
_cell.length_a   1.000
_cell.length_b   1.000
_cell.length_c   1.000
_cell.angle_alpha   90.00
_cell.angle_beta   90.00
_cell.angle_gamma   90.00
#
_symmetry.space_group_name_H-M   'P 1'
#
loop_
_entity.id
_entity.type
_entity.pdbx_description
1 polymer ?
#
loop_
_entity_poly.entity_id
_entity_poly.type
_entity_poly.pdbx_seq_one_letter_code
_entity_poly.pdbx_strand_id
1 'polypeptide(L)'
;MTPISVDRTFGFYQMSIATSLAFEGLLHEGEYADWKGPIPIHKYQEIYLNVRTLFRNAFYAFETNRERLTPEVMLASIEEDINTIYATAKAVAPSVLCVPYLCTYKSANRIFPEASFRTIAGGQEKMTPNQLHYNALEHDTLKLYGEKYAEKFESFDVFPKGQHDTLILTHYPADLLAYKDFPLLNLLESHTGKIKGRLEWYTKLNGKPEQIPFNKAFLTLFGDGYMFAPLDRKVRKVVLNTAEKYHWRQDTTMDRIYSCLKLVNEPFVIEFLHRLAR
;
A
#
# COMPACT_ATOMS: atom_id res chain seq x y z
N MET A 1 19.87 24.55 -18.36
CA MET A 1 19.02 23.74 -17.47
C MET A 1 19.79 22.49 -17.14
N THR A 2 20.11 22.25 -15.87
CA THR A 2 20.63 20.95 -15.40
C THR A 2 19.60 19.88 -15.77
N PRO A 3 20.01 18.70 -16.29
CA PRO A 3 19.06 17.63 -16.57
C PRO A 3 18.35 17.26 -15.26
N ILE A 4 17.02 17.25 -15.25
CA ILE A 4 16.21 16.92 -14.05
C ILE A 4 16.61 15.55 -13.46
N SER A 5 17.23 14.67 -14.26
CA SER A 5 17.72 13.35 -13.88
C SER A 5 18.80 13.33 -12.77
N VAL A 6 19.60 14.39 -12.56
CA VAL A 6 20.73 14.33 -11.59
C VAL A 6 20.32 14.51 -10.11
N ASP A 7 19.08 14.93 -9.84
CA ASP A 7 18.60 15.24 -8.49
C ASP A 7 17.86 14.06 -7.82
N ARG A 8 17.76 12.89 -8.48
CA ARG A 8 17.08 11.70 -7.96
C ARG A 8 17.99 10.93 -7.00
N THR A 9 17.56 10.76 -5.75
CA THR A 9 18.27 9.93 -4.77
C THR A 9 18.03 8.44 -5.02
N PHE A 10 19.13 7.70 -5.26
CA PHE A 10 19.13 6.26 -5.45
C PHE A 10 19.60 5.53 -4.17
N GLY A 11 19.19 4.28 -3.99
CA GLY A 11 19.72 3.41 -2.93
C GLY A 11 20.85 2.51 -3.40
N PHE A 12 21.06 1.40 -2.69
CA PHE A 12 22.07 0.39 -3.04
C PHE A 12 21.87 -0.16 -4.46
N TYR A 13 20.63 -0.53 -4.79
CA TYR A 13 20.23 -0.79 -6.17
C TYR A 13 19.95 0.55 -6.85
N GLN A 14 20.33 0.68 -8.12
CA GLN A 14 20.11 1.88 -8.96
C GLN A 14 18.62 2.05 -9.27
N MET A 15 17.87 2.38 -8.23
CA MET A 15 16.43 2.54 -8.12
C MET A 15 16.15 3.68 -7.16
N SER A 16 14.96 4.27 -7.21
CA SER A 16 14.56 5.25 -6.18
C SER A 16 14.80 4.70 -4.78
N ILE A 17 15.36 5.53 -3.89
CA ILE A 17 15.81 5.11 -2.55
C ILE A 17 14.79 4.25 -1.79
N ALA A 18 13.50 4.60 -1.82
CA ALA A 18 12.45 3.82 -1.18
C ALA A 18 12.13 2.50 -1.89
N THR A 19 12.34 2.39 -3.20
CA THR A 19 12.23 1.10 -3.90
C THR A 19 13.47 0.23 -3.61
N SER A 20 14.66 0.84 -3.60
CA SER A 20 15.91 0.15 -3.29
C SER A 20 15.89 -0.44 -1.88
N LEU A 21 15.55 0.33 -0.85
CA LEU A 21 15.46 -0.16 0.54
C LEU A 21 14.49 -1.35 0.67
N ALA A 22 13.42 -1.38 -0.14
CA ALA A 22 12.50 -2.51 -0.20
C ALA A 22 13.24 -3.79 -0.62
N PHE A 23 14.01 -3.70 -1.71
CA PHE A 23 14.75 -4.83 -2.26
C PHE A 23 15.99 -5.19 -1.45
N GLU A 24 16.66 -4.21 -0.85
CA GLU A 24 17.77 -4.42 0.09
C GLU A 24 17.31 -5.30 1.26
N GLY A 25 16.14 -5.02 1.85
CA GLY A 25 15.61 -5.86 2.93
C GLY A 25 15.04 -7.19 2.45
N LEU A 26 14.49 -7.24 1.23
CA LEU A 26 14.07 -8.50 0.59
C LEU A 26 15.26 -9.44 0.31
N LEU A 27 16.46 -8.88 0.08
CA LEU A 27 17.64 -9.61 -0.35
C LEU A 27 18.73 -9.72 0.73
N HIS A 28 18.54 -9.06 1.88
CA HIS A 28 19.56 -8.92 2.93
C HIS A 28 20.87 -8.34 2.38
N GLU A 29 20.76 -7.27 1.60
CA GLU A 29 21.89 -6.50 1.05
C GLU A 29 21.80 -5.03 1.46
N GLY A 30 22.78 -4.22 1.07
CA GLY A 30 22.79 -2.77 1.35
C GLY A 30 22.67 -2.45 2.84
N GLU A 31 21.71 -1.60 3.21
CA GLU A 31 21.43 -1.23 4.61
C GLU A 31 21.05 -2.43 5.50
N TYR A 32 20.66 -3.56 4.91
CA TYR A 32 20.18 -4.74 5.62
C TYR A 32 21.10 -5.97 5.48
N ALA A 33 22.37 -5.76 5.11
CA ALA A 33 23.36 -6.83 5.00
C ALA A 33 23.58 -7.65 6.29
N ASP A 34 23.28 -7.07 7.45
CA ASP A 34 23.39 -7.75 8.74
C ASP A 34 22.21 -8.67 9.07
N TRP A 35 21.10 -8.59 8.33
CA TRP A 35 19.93 -9.43 8.56
C TRP A 35 20.27 -10.91 8.36
N LYS A 36 19.85 -11.74 9.33
CA LYS A 36 20.16 -13.17 9.36
C LYS A 36 18.97 -13.99 8.88
N GLY A 37 19.26 -15.18 8.37
CA GLY A 37 18.26 -16.14 7.89
C GLY A 37 18.21 -16.23 6.37
N PRO A 38 17.31 -17.08 5.84
CA PRO A 38 17.19 -17.30 4.40
C PRO A 38 16.65 -16.04 3.70
N ILE A 39 17.13 -15.80 2.48
CA ILE A 39 16.69 -14.68 1.65
C ILE A 39 15.19 -14.84 1.34
N PRO A 40 14.33 -13.90 1.78
CA PRO A 40 12.89 -14.09 1.69
C PRO A 40 12.30 -14.21 0.28
N ILE A 41 12.96 -13.67 -0.75
CA ILE A 41 12.45 -13.69 -2.14
C ILE A 41 12.08 -15.09 -2.63
N HIS A 42 12.82 -16.12 -2.20
CA HIS A 42 12.60 -17.51 -2.61
C HIS A 42 11.33 -18.15 -2.07
N LYS A 43 10.61 -17.48 -1.15
CA LYS A 43 9.31 -17.95 -0.63
C LYS A 43 8.14 -17.61 -1.54
N TYR A 44 8.34 -16.74 -2.52
CA TYR A 44 7.29 -16.23 -3.38
C TYR A 44 7.52 -16.68 -4.80
N GLN A 45 6.44 -16.73 -5.56
CA GLN A 45 6.45 -16.96 -6.99
C GLN A 45 6.25 -15.66 -7.76
N GLU A 46 5.59 -14.67 -7.14
CA GLU A 46 5.31 -13.39 -7.75
C GLU A 46 5.65 -12.21 -6.83
N ILE A 47 6.12 -11.11 -7.41
CA ILE A 47 6.25 -9.81 -6.76
C ILE A 47 5.33 -8.83 -7.49
N TYR A 48 4.24 -8.43 -6.84
CA TYR A 48 3.30 -7.46 -7.37
C TYR A 48 3.82 -6.04 -7.10
N LEU A 49 3.99 -5.26 -8.17
CA LEU A 49 4.56 -3.91 -8.13
C LEU A 49 3.45 -2.90 -8.42
N ASN A 50 2.94 -2.24 -7.38
CA ASN A 50 1.93 -1.22 -7.58
C ASN A 50 2.57 0.00 -8.27
N VAL A 51 2.16 0.32 -9.50
CA VAL A 51 2.79 1.40 -10.27
C VAL A 51 2.59 2.78 -9.62
N ARG A 52 1.49 2.99 -8.88
CA ARG A 52 1.32 4.21 -8.07
C ARG A 52 2.31 4.27 -6.92
N THR A 53 2.71 3.12 -6.36
CA THR A 53 3.75 3.04 -5.32
C THR A 53 5.12 3.33 -5.89
N LEU A 54 5.42 2.83 -7.08
CA LEU A 54 6.65 3.20 -7.79
C LEU A 54 6.68 4.69 -8.12
N PHE A 55 5.58 5.27 -8.60
CA PHE A 55 5.44 6.72 -8.78
C PHE A 55 5.73 7.48 -7.48
N ARG A 56 5.08 7.09 -6.38
CA ARG A 56 5.26 7.70 -5.07
C ARG A 56 6.70 7.59 -4.59
N ASN A 57 7.36 6.45 -4.79
CA ASN A 57 8.76 6.26 -4.43
C ASN A 57 9.68 7.13 -5.30
N ALA A 58 9.43 7.20 -6.60
CA ALA A 58 10.13 8.07 -7.53
C ALA A 58 9.99 9.54 -7.17
N PHE A 59 8.77 10.02 -6.95
CA PHE A 59 8.49 11.43 -6.67
C PHE A 59 9.21 11.91 -5.42
N TYR A 60 9.21 11.10 -4.35
CA TYR A 60 9.89 11.47 -3.12
C TYR A 60 11.41 11.28 -3.17
N ALA A 61 11.94 10.52 -4.13
CA ALA A 61 13.38 10.40 -4.35
C ALA A 61 13.99 11.68 -4.94
N PHE A 62 13.21 12.52 -5.62
CA PHE A 62 13.63 13.89 -5.92
C PHE A 62 13.41 14.75 -4.68
N GLU A 63 14.45 15.12 -3.95
CA GLU A 63 14.28 15.92 -2.72
C GLU A 63 14.10 17.41 -3.01
N THR A 64 14.75 17.88 -4.06
CA THR A 64 14.71 19.26 -4.55
C THR A 64 13.94 19.34 -5.86
N ASN A 65 13.46 20.53 -6.22
CA ASN A 65 12.86 20.83 -7.53
C ASN A 65 11.65 19.95 -7.94
N ARG A 66 10.92 19.35 -6.98
CA ARG A 66 9.74 18.50 -7.24
C ARG A 66 8.67 19.20 -8.08
N GLU A 67 8.56 20.52 -7.92
CA GLU A 67 7.64 21.37 -8.67
C GLU A 67 7.95 21.44 -10.17
N ARG A 68 9.14 21.00 -10.59
CA ARG A 68 9.59 20.98 -11.99
C ARG A 68 9.48 19.60 -12.64
N LEU A 69 9.10 18.57 -11.88
CA LEU A 69 8.93 17.23 -12.42
C LEU A 69 7.80 17.21 -13.45
N THR A 70 8.08 16.58 -14.59
CA THR A 70 7.08 16.36 -15.65
C THR A 70 6.66 14.90 -15.68
N PRO A 71 5.49 14.58 -16.28
CA PRO A 71 5.03 13.21 -16.43
C PRO A 71 6.03 12.31 -17.15
N GLU A 72 6.79 12.83 -18.13
CA GLU A 72 7.79 12.08 -18.90
C GLU A 72 9.00 11.72 -18.03
N VAL A 73 9.47 12.65 -17.19
CA VAL A 73 10.57 12.39 -16.25
C VAL A 73 10.14 11.32 -15.23
N MET A 74 8.91 11.42 -14.72
CA MET A 74 8.36 10.45 -13.79
C MET A 74 8.16 9.08 -14.42
N LEU A 75 7.67 9.02 -15.66
CA LEU A 75 7.54 7.79 -16.43
C LEU A 75 8.90 7.11 -16.63
N ALA A 76 9.91 7.86 -17.12
CA ALA A 76 11.26 7.34 -17.28
C ALA A 76 11.83 6.81 -15.95
N SER A 77 11.59 7.52 -14.85
CA SER A 77 12.04 7.10 -13.51
C SER A 77 11.42 5.77 -13.06
N ILE A 78 10.11 5.58 -13.31
CA ILE A 78 9.39 4.35 -13.01
C ILE A 78 9.87 3.20 -13.91
N GLU A 79 10.13 3.47 -15.19
CA GLU A 79 10.66 2.48 -16.14
C GLU A 79 12.05 1.98 -15.72
N GLU A 80 12.94 2.88 -15.31
CA GLU A 80 14.24 2.54 -14.73
C GLU A 80 14.07 1.66 -13.49
N ASP A 81 13.18 2.02 -12.57
CA ASP A 81 12.91 1.21 -11.38
C ASP A 81 12.41 -0.19 -11.76
N ILE A 82 11.42 -0.32 -12.65
CA ILE A 82 10.89 -1.61 -13.06
C ILE A 82 11.98 -2.48 -13.71
N ASN A 83 12.78 -1.89 -14.60
CA ASN A 83 13.87 -2.61 -15.27
C ASN A 83 14.92 -3.10 -14.28
N THR A 84 15.29 -2.27 -13.29
CA THR A 84 16.23 -2.68 -12.24
C THR A 84 15.60 -3.75 -11.33
N ILE A 85 14.31 -3.66 -10.98
CA ILE A 85 13.61 -4.70 -10.20
C ILE A 85 13.70 -6.03 -10.95
N TYR A 86 13.40 -6.03 -12.26
CA TYR A 86 13.45 -7.24 -13.07
C TYR A 86 14.85 -7.83 -13.12
N ALA A 87 15.88 -6.99 -13.34
CA ALA A 87 17.26 -7.45 -13.37
C ALA A 87 17.70 -8.04 -12.02
N THR A 88 17.40 -7.35 -10.92
CA THR A 88 17.74 -7.77 -9.55
C THR A 88 17.01 -9.07 -9.16
N ALA A 89 15.69 -9.13 -9.36
CA ALA A 89 14.91 -10.32 -9.04
C ALA A 89 15.36 -11.52 -9.90
N LYS A 90 15.60 -11.32 -11.19
CA LYS A 90 16.07 -12.40 -12.09
C LYS A 90 17.47 -12.91 -11.73
N ALA A 91 18.36 -12.04 -11.24
CA ALA A 91 19.70 -12.44 -10.83
C ALA A 91 19.69 -13.35 -9.59
N VAL A 92 18.79 -13.10 -8.64
CA VAL A 92 18.72 -13.86 -7.38
C VAL A 92 17.73 -15.03 -7.46
N ALA A 93 16.55 -14.82 -8.02
CA ALA A 93 15.46 -15.78 -8.09
C ALA A 93 14.78 -15.79 -9.48
N PRO A 94 15.39 -16.45 -10.50
CA PRO A 94 14.92 -16.42 -11.88
C PRO A 94 13.49 -16.92 -12.12
N SER A 95 12.95 -17.72 -11.20
CA SER A 95 11.58 -18.24 -11.26
C SER A 95 10.53 -17.26 -10.73
N VAL A 96 10.94 -16.17 -10.07
CA VAL A 96 10.02 -15.17 -9.51
C VAL A 96 9.61 -14.20 -10.59
N LEU A 97 8.30 -14.07 -10.81
CA LEU A 97 7.73 -13.12 -11.75
C LEU A 97 7.46 -11.78 -11.08
N CYS A 98 7.96 -10.70 -11.66
CA CYS A 98 7.62 -9.36 -11.22
C CYS A 98 6.47 -8.83 -12.08
N VAL A 99 5.37 -8.43 -11.42
CA VAL A 99 4.10 -8.09 -12.08
C VAL A 99 3.73 -6.65 -11.74
N PRO A 100 3.99 -5.68 -12.64
CA PRO A 100 3.44 -4.34 -12.52
C PRO A 100 1.92 -4.39 -12.55
N TYR A 101 1.27 -3.66 -11.64
CA TYR A 101 -0.18 -3.57 -11.63
C TYR A 101 -0.71 -2.19 -11.23
N LEU A 102 -1.96 -1.95 -11.61
CA LEU A 102 -2.72 -0.74 -11.26
C LEU A 102 -4.14 -1.08 -10.84
N CYS A 103 -4.55 -0.54 -9.69
CA CYS A 103 -5.96 -0.44 -9.32
C CYS A 103 -6.52 0.92 -9.73
N THR A 104 -7.64 0.92 -10.46
CA THR A 104 -8.30 2.14 -10.94
C THR A 104 -9.20 2.80 -9.90
N TYR A 105 -9.65 2.03 -8.90
CA TYR A 105 -10.55 2.40 -7.82
C TYR A 105 -11.87 3.06 -8.30
N LYS A 106 -12.30 2.79 -9.53
CA LYS A 106 -13.53 3.38 -10.11
C LYS A 106 -14.76 3.03 -9.30
N SER A 107 -14.84 1.80 -8.79
CA SER A 107 -15.97 1.35 -7.97
C SER A 107 -15.69 1.46 -6.47
N ALA A 108 -14.66 2.20 -6.01
CA ALA A 108 -14.34 2.28 -4.59
C ALA A 108 -15.53 2.75 -3.74
N ASN A 109 -16.26 3.78 -4.18
CA ASN A 109 -17.48 4.24 -3.48
C ASN A 109 -18.57 3.16 -3.37
N ARG A 110 -18.67 2.28 -4.36
CA ARG A 110 -19.61 1.15 -4.32
C ARG A 110 -19.12 0.03 -3.40
N ILE A 111 -17.81 -0.23 -3.38
CA ILE A 111 -17.21 -1.27 -2.54
C ILE A 111 -17.15 -0.82 -1.08
N PHE A 112 -16.95 0.46 -0.80
CA PHE A 112 -16.93 1.01 0.56
C PHE A 112 -17.96 2.14 0.71
N PRO A 113 -19.26 1.80 0.74
CA PRO A 113 -20.33 2.81 0.74
C PRO A 113 -20.33 3.72 1.98
N GLU A 114 -19.78 3.23 3.08
CA GLU A 114 -19.70 3.94 4.37
C GLU A 114 -18.33 4.61 4.58
N ALA A 115 -17.41 4.50 3.62
CA ALA A 115 -16.10 5.10 3.75
C ALA A 115 -16.16 6.61 3.57
N SER A 116 -15.44 7.31 4.45
CA SER A 116 -14.98 8.65 4.14
C SER A 116 -13.66 8.51 3.39
N PHE A 117 -13.68 8.69 2.08
CA PHE A 117 -12.44 8.72 1.32
C PHE A 117 -11.71 10.02 1.64
N ARG A 118 -10.38 9.91 1.75
CA ARG A 118 -9.47 11.03 1.54
C ARG A 118 -9.53 11.39 0.06
N THR A 119 -10.67 11.92 -0.38
CA THR A 119 -10.57 12.94 -1.41
C THR A 119 -9.61 14.01 -0.87
N ILE A 120 -9.06 14.79 -1.78
CA ILE A 120 -9.13 16.24 -1.69
C ILE A 120 -10.24 16.69 -0.69
N ALA A 121 -9.99 16.68 0.63
CA ALA A 121 -11.05 16.49 1.66
C ALA A 121 -11.91 17.74 1.91
N GLY A 122 -11.99 18.63 0.92
CA GLY A 122 -13.06 19.62 0.80
C GLY A 122 -13.22 20.19 -0.61
N GLY A 123 -13.02 19.38 -1.65
CA GLY A 123 -12.95 19.87 -3.03
C GLY A 123 -11.57 20.43 -3.36
N GLN A 124 -11.24 20.61 -4.66
CA GLN A 124 -9.92 21.09 -5.11
C GLN A 124 -9.46 22.34 -4.33
N GLU A 125 -10.42 23.13 -3.87
CA GLU A 125 -10.28 24.34 -3.05
C GLU A 125 -9.55 24.16 -1.70
N LYS A 126 -9.51 22.95 -1.11
CA LYS A 126 -8.82 22.70 0.17
C LYS A 126 -7.47 22.00 0.04
N MET A 127 -7.03 21.68 -1.18
CA MET A 127 -5.71 21.09 -1.37
C MET A 127 -4.61 22.13 -1.32
N THR A 128 -3.50 21.76 -0.69
CA THR A 128 -2.29 22.58 -0.82
C THR A 128 -1.79 22.51 -2.26
N PRO A 129 -1.09 23.55 -2.76
CA PRO A 129 -0.51 23.54 -4.11
C PRO A 129 0.34 22.29 -4.39
N ASN A 130 1.07 21.80 -3.39
CA ASN A 130 1.87 20.59 -3.51
C ASN A 130 1.03 19.32 -3.71
N GLN A 131 -0.13 19.22 -3.07
CA GLN A 131 -1.05 18.09 -3.25
C GLN A 131 -1.71 18.12 -4.63
N LEU A 132 -2.08 19.31 -5.13
CA LEU A 132 -2.60 19.47 -6.49
C LEU A 132 -1.54 19.06 -7.53
N HIS A 133 -0.31 19.54 -7.37
CA HIS A 133 0.81 19.17 -8.26
C HIS A 133 1.08 17.67 -8.25
N TYR A 134 1.20 17.05 -7.06
CA TYR A 134 1.41 15.61 -6.93
C TYR A 134 0.32 14.81 -7.65
N ASN A 135 -0.96 15.14 -7.43
CA ASN A 135 -2.07 14.40 -8.01
C ASN A 135 -2.17 14.58 -9.53
N ALA A 136 -1.95 15.79 -10.04
CA ALA A 136 -1.94 16.05 -11.48
C ALA A 136 -0.80 15.28 -12.15
N LEU A 137 0.40 15.38 -11.57
CA LEU A 137 1.58 14.67 -12.05
C LEU A 137 1.39 13.15 -12.00
N GLU A 138 0.83 12.60 -10.92
CA GLU A 138 0.49 11.18 -10.82
C GLU A 138 -0.50 10.79 -11.91
N HIS A 139 -1.60 11.53 -12.05
CA HIS A 139 -2.63 11.22 -13.04
C HIS A 139 -2.07 11.18 -14.47
N ASP A 140 -1.33 12.21 -14.86
CA ASP A 140 -0.76 12.33 -16.20
C ASP A 140 0.31 11.25 -16.43
N THR A 141 1.16 10.97 -15.44
CA THR A 141 2.18 9.90 -15.54
C THR A 141 1.53 8.53 -15.72
N LEU A 142 0.49 8.21 -14.94
CA LEU A 142 -0.19 6.92 -15.03
C LEU A 142 -0.97 6.77 -16.34
N LYS A 143 -1.50 7.87 -16.88
CA LYS A 143 -2.11 7.89 -18.20
C LYS A 143 -1.07 7.56 -19.28
N LEU A 144 0.08 8.24 -19.28
CA LEU A 144 1.17 7.95 -20.22
C LEU A 144 1.68 6.50 -20.08
N TYR A 145 1.82 6.01 -18.85
CA TYR A 145 2.20 4.63 -18.58
C TYR A 145 1.20 3.64 -19.19
N GLY A 146 -0.11 3.87 -18.96
CA GLY A 146 -1.18 3.03 -19.51
C GLY A 146 -1.22 3.03 -21.04
N GLU A 147 -0.99 4.18 -21.68
CA GLU A 147 -0.93 4.32 -23.14
C GLU A 147 0.29 3.61 -23.73
N LYS A 148 1.47 3.73 -23.10
CA LYS A 148 2.72 3.12 -23.57
C LYS A 148 2.80 1.62 -23.32
N TYR A 149 2.15 1.12 -22.28
CA TYR A 149 2.31 -0.25 -21.77
C TYR A 149 1.01 -1.02 -21.60
N ALA A 150 -0.03 -0.74 -22.39
CA ALA A 150 -1.38 -1.30 -22.25
C ALA A 150 -1.48 -2.83 -21.99
N GLU A 151 -0.51 -3.63 -22.46
CA GLU A 151 -0.47 -5.08 -22.30
C GLU A 151 0.66 -5.61 -21.39
N LYS A 152 1.40 -4.72 -20.71
CA LYS A 152 2.57 -5.10 -19.89
C LYS A 152 2.35 -4.92 -18.38
N PHE A 153 1.13 -4.63 -17.96
CA PHE A 153 0.75 -4.54 -16.55
C PHE A 153 -0.67 -5.09 -16.33
N GLU A 154 -0.93 -5.55 -15.12
CA GLU A 154 -2.26 -6.01 -14.72
C GLU A 154 -3.14 -4.84 -14.26
N SER A 155 -4.37 -4.77 -14.77
CA SER A 155 -5.32 -3.73 -14.40
C SER A 155 -6.50 -4.30 -13.61
N PHE A 156 -6.77 -3.69 -12.46
CA PHE A 156 -7.86 -4.05 -11.57
C PHE A 156 -8.74 -2.83 -11.26
N ASP A 157 -9.98 -3.08 -10.82
CA ASP A 157 -10.81 -2.02 -10.27
C ASP A 157 -10.35 -1.66 -8.86
N VAL A 158 -10.72 -2.45 -7.85
CA VAL A 158 -10.43 -2.14 -6.43
C VAL A 158 -9.42 -3.09 -5.80
N PHE A 159 -9.53 -4.39 -6.08
CA PHE A 159 -8.70 -5.40 -5.44
C PHE A 159 -7.85 -6.11 -6.51
N PRO A 160 -6.52 -6.22 -6.31
CA PRO A 160 -5.69 -7.07 -7.16
C PRO A 160 -6.10 -8.53 -6.98
N LYS A 161 -5.76 -9.38 -7.94
CA LYS A 161 -5.99 -10.83 -7.89
C LYS A 161 -4.74 -11.55 -8.36
N GLY A 162 -4.47 -12.71 -7.79
CA GLY A 162 -3.36 -13.56 -8.22
C GLY A 162 -3.67 -15.03 -7.97
N GLN A 163 -2.78 -15.92 -8.40
CA GLN A 163 -2.96 -17.38 -8.23
C GLN A 163 -1.79 -18.05 -7.54
N HIS A 164 -0.85 -17.24 -7.06
CA HIS A 164 0.46 -17.68 -6.62
C HIS A 164 0.82 -17.08 -5.25
N ASP A 165 1.86 -17.62 -4.62
CA ASP A 165 2.40 -17.03 -3.40
C ASP A 165 3.05 -15.69 -3.75
N THR A 166 2.44 -14.59 -3.29
CA THR A 166 2.75 -13.24 -3.76
C THR A 166 3.29 -12.34 -2.65
N LEU A 167 4.35 -11.61 -2.98
CA LEU A 167 4.82 -10.45 -2.24
C LEU A 167 4.32 -9.18 -2.93
N ILE A 168 3.61 -8.30 -2.24
CA ILE A 168 3.05 -7.07 -2.82
C ILE A 168 3.78 -5.83 -2.31
N LEU A 169 4.26 -4.99 -3.23
CA LEU A 169 4.84 -3.67 -2.93
C LEU A 169 3.76 -2.61 -3.18
N THR A 170 3.08 -2.18 -2.11
CA THR A 170 2.00 -1.20 -2.20
C THR A 170 1.96 -0.24 -1.01
N HIS A 171 1.68 1.03 -1.28
CA HIS A 171 1.32 2.02 -0.25
C HIS A 171 -0.19 2.19 -0.09
N TYR A 172 -1.01 1.42 -0.83
CA TYR A 172 -2.47 1.40 -0.74
C TYR A 172 -2.92 0.20 0.11
N PRO A 173 -3.33 0.39 1.37
CA PRO A 173 -3.77 -0.71 2.24
C PRO A 173 -5.02 -1.44 1.72
N ALA A 174 -5.84 -0.80 0.88
CA ALA A 174 -6.98 -1.43 0.23
C ALA A 174 -6.59 -2.71 -0.54
N ASP A 175 -5.40 -2.72 -1.15
CA ASP A 175 -4.90 -3.85 -1.94
C ASP A 175 -4.73 -5.10 -1.07
N LEU A 176 -4.38 -4.93 0.21
CA LEU A 176 -4.16 -6.03 1.15
C LEU A 176 -5.47 -6.74 1.53
N LEU A 177 -6.63 -6.11 1.30
CA LEU A 177 -7.93 -6.76 1.51
C LEU A 177 -8.18 -7.89 0.50
N ALA A 178 -7.40 -7.95 -0.58
CA ALA A 178 -7.45 -9.01 -1.58
C ALA A 178 -6.83 -10.32 -1.10
N TYR A 179 -6.30 -10.43 0.12
CA TYR A 179 -5.60 -11.64 0.61
C TYR A 179 -6.36 -12.97 0.43
N LYS A 180 -7.69 -12.93 0.27
CA LYS A 180 -8.50 -14.13 0.01
C LYS A 180 -8.40 -14.63 -1.44
N ASP A 181 -8.00 -13.75 -2.35
CA ASP A 181 -7.79 -14.01 -3.77
C ASP A 181 -6.34 -14.43 -4.06
N PHE A 182 -5.53 -14.74 -3.03
CA PHE A 182 -4.15 -15.22 -3.17
C PHE A 182 -3.94 -16.41 -2.21
N PRO A 183 -3.17 -17.46 -2.60
CA PRO A 183 -2.75 -18.52 -1.68
C PRO A 183 -1.95 -17.98 -0.48
N LEU A 184 -1.01 -17.08 -0.75
CA LEU A 184 -0.26 -16.31 0.23
C LEU A 184 -0.11 -14.87 -0.27
N LEU A 185 -0.38 -13.91 0.60
CA LEU A 185 -0.14 -12.50 0.33
C LEU A 185 0.60 -11.87 1.51
N ASN A 186 1.81 -11.39 1.26
CA ASN A 186 2.58 -10.59 2.23
C ASN A 186 2.95 -9.23 1.64
N LEU A 187 3.07 -8.23 2.49
CA LEU A 187 3.44 -6.86 2.10
C LEU A 187 4.96 -6.69 2.18
N LEU A 188 5.57 -6.15 1.12
CA LEU A 188 6.92 -5.57 1.17
C LEU A 188 6.83 -4.06 1.45
N GLU A 189 7.43 -3.61 2.55
CA GLU A 189 7.46 -2.18 2.88
C GLU A 189 8.61 -1.45 2.19
N SER A 190 8.29 -0.43 1.38
CA SER A 190 9.29 0.32 0.62
C SER A 190 10.43 0.88 1.47
N HIS A 191 10.12 1.54 2.61
CA HIS A 191 11.16 2.24 3.38
C HIS A 191 11.97 1.40 4.35
N THR A 192 11.49 0.21 4.70
CA THR A 192 12.07 -0.58 5.78
C THR A 192 12.59 -1.93 5.31
N GLY A 193 12.28 -2.31 4.06
CA GLY A 193 12.59 -3.64 3.55
C GLY A 193 11.84 -4.78 4.26
N LYS A 194 10.99 -4.46 5.25
CA LYS A 194 10.31 -5.45 6.06
C LYS A 194 9.18 -6.10 5.29
N ILE A 195 9.11 -7.42 5.42
CA ILE A 195 7.99 -8.21 4.96
C ILE A 195 7.00 -8.36 6.09
N LYS A 196 5.76 -7.93 5.86
CA LYS A 196 4.68 -7.97 6.84
C LYS A 196 3.60 -8.94 6.44
N GLY A 197 3.34 -9.89 7.33
CA GLY A 197 2.19 -10.77 7.22
C GLY A 197 0.90 -10.10 7.65
N ARG A 198 -0.22 -10.80 7.46
CA ARG A 198 -1.58 -10.30 7.78
C ARG A 198 -1.72 -9.77 9.20
N LEU A 199 -1.07 -10.40 10.17
CA LEU A 199 -1.10 -9.99 11.57
C LEU A 199 -0.34 -8.68 11.85
N GLU A 200 0.44 -8.17 10.91
CA GLU A 200 1.20 -6.93 11.05
C GLU A 200 0.61 -5.77 10.22
N TRP A 201 -0.43 -6.05 9.43
CA TRP A 201 -1.06 -5.04 8.56
C TRP A 201 -1.84 -3.97 9.33
N TYR A 202 -2.15 -4.17 10.61
CA TYR A 202 -2.69 -3.11 11.47
C TYR A 202 -1.81 -1.86 11.51
N THR A 203 -0.51 -2.01 11.24
CA THR A 203 0.43 -0.88 11.14
C THR A 203 0.12 0.08 10.00
N LYS A 204 -0.78 -0.29 9.07
CA LYS A 204 -1.31 0.58 8.00
C LYS A 204 -2.55 1.38 8.42
N LEU A 205 -3.20 1.01 9.52
CA LEU A 205 -4.33 1.75 10.06
C LEU A 205 -3.85 3.00 10.81
N ASN A 206 -4.62 4.08 10.80
CA ASN A 206 -4.27 5.27 11.58
C ASN A 206 -4.23 4.96 13.07
N GLY A 207 -3.19 5.46 13.75
CA GLY A 207 -2.94 5.17 15.16
C GLY A 207 -2.32 3.79 15.43
N LYS A 208 -2.12 2.96 14.39
CA LYS A 208 -1.48 1.63 14.46
C LYS A 208 -1.98 0.77 15.63
N PRO A 209 -3.30 0.54 15.76
CA PRO A 209 -3.86 -0.16 16.91
C PRO A 209 -3.51 -1.66 16.91
N GLU A 210 -2.54 -2.04 17.75
CA GLU A 210 -1.97 -3.41 17.85
C GLU A 210 -2.97 -4.49 18.25
N GLN A 211 -4.15 -4.13 18.72
CA GLN A 211 -5.20 -5.08 19.13
C GLN A 211 -6.30 -5.26 18.08
N ILE A 212 -6.29 -4.46 17.00
CA ILE A 212 -7.37 -4.45 16.01
C ILE A 212 -6.92 -5.19 14.75
N PRO A 213 -7.65 -6.26 14.34
CA PRO A 213 -7.30 -7.01 13.15
C PRO A 213 -7.46 -6.16 11.89
N PHE A 214 -6.62 -6.40 10.88
CA PHE A 214 -6.77 -5.73 9.59
C PHE A 214 -7.87 -6.40 8.75
N ASN A 215 -8.94 -5.66 8.45
CA ASN A 215 -10.02 -6.08 7.55
C ASN A 215 -10.76 -4.87 6.98
N LYS A 216 -11.72 -5.12 6.08
CA LYS A 216 -12.51 -4.09 5.40
C LYS A 216 -13.18 -3.10 6.37
N ALA A 217 -13.81 -3.61 7.43
CA ALA A 217 -14.51 -2.79 8.42
C ALA A 217 -13.54 -1.89 9.17
N PHE A 218 -12.39 -2.42 9.61
CA PHE A 218 -11.42 -1.64 10.37
C PHE A 218 -10.56 -0.71 9.52
N LEU A 219 -10.25 -1.07 8.26
CA LEU A 219 -9.67 -0.13 7.31
C LEU A 219 -10.59 1.08 7.10
N THR A 220 -11.89 0.82 6.95
CA THR A 220 -12.89 1.88 6.78
C THR A 220 -13.05 2.72 8.05
N LEU A 221 -13.15 2.07 9.22
CA LEU A 221 -13.36 2.75 10.50
C LEU A 221 -12.15 3.60 10.92
N PHE A 222 -10.96 3.01 10.95
CA PHE A 222 -9.74 3.67 11.40
C PHE A 222 -9.10 4.53 10.31
N GLY A 223 -9.40 4.26 9.05
CA GLY A 223 -8.73 4.88 7.92
C GLY A 223 -7.26 4.49 7.83
N ASP A 224 -6.58 5.09 6.86
CA ASP A 224 -5.15 4.94 6.63
C ASP A 224 -4.50 6.33 6.40
N GLY A 225 -3.22 6.33 6.02
CA GLY A 225 -2.50 7.55 5.67
C GLY A 225 -2.75 8.08 4.25
N TYR A 226 -3.58 7.41 3.44
CA TYR A 226 -3.64 7.64 1.99
C TYR A 226 -5.07 7.74 1.44
N MET A 227 -5.85 6.67 1.45
CA MET A 227 -7.15 6.57 0.78
C MET A 227 -8.34 6.79 1.72
N PHE A 228 -8.26 6.35 2.98
CA PHE A 228 -9.40 6.35 3.91
C PHE A 228 -9.19 7.34 5.05
N ALA A 229 -10.13 8.27 5.21
CA ALA A 229 -10.17 9.15 6.37
C ALA A 229 -10.78 8.39 7.55
N PRO A 230 -10.26 8.58 8.78
CA PRO A 230 -10.85 7.96 9.96
C PRO A 230 -12.28 8.44 10.17
N LEU A 231 -13.18 7.52 10.51
CA LEU A 231 -14.55 7.85 10.91
C LEU A 231 -14.61 8.33 12.38
N ASP A 232 -15.83 8.51 12.87
CA ASP A 232 -16.14 9.12 14.16
C ASP A 232 -15.25 8.60 15.31
N ARG A 233 -14.66 9.55 16.04
CA ARG A 233 -13.69 9.27 17.12
C ARG A 233 -14.34 8.53 18.30
N LYS A 234 -15.61 8.75 18.61
CA LYS A 234 -16.31 8.08 19.72
C LYS A 234 -16.46 6.60 19.40
N VAL A 235 -16.89 6.26 18.19
CA VAL A 235 -17.00 4.85 17.76
C VAL A 235 -15.65 4.15 17.82
N ARG A 236 -14.59 4.78 17.30
CA ARG A 236 -13.23 4.23 17.40
C ARG A 236 -12.79 4.01 18.85
N LYS A 237 -13.11 4.95 19.75
CA LYS A 237 -12.78 4.83 21.17
C LYS A 237 -13.52 3.66 21.83
N VAL A 238 -14.79 3.43 21.51
CA VAL A 238 -15.55 2.27 22.00
C VAL A 238 -14.89 0.97 21.55
N VAL A 239 -14.53 0.87 20.27
CA VAL A 239 -13.84 -0.31 19.72
C VAL A 239 -12.50 -0.55 20.41
N LEU A 240 -11.67 0.48 20.56
CA LEU A 240 -10.37 0.37 21.22
C LEU A 240 -10.49 -0.02 22.69
N ASN A 241 -11.38 0.62 23.45
CA ASN A 241 -11.61 0.29 24.85
C ASN A 241 -12.12 -1.14 25.02
N THR A 242 -12.96 -1.61 24.10
CA THR A 242 -13.45 -3.00 24.08
C THR A 242 -12.32 -3.97 23.77
N ALA A 243 -11.48 -3.64 22.78
CA ALA A 243 -10.32 -4.43 22.41
C ALA A 243 -9.34 -4.59 23.59
N GLU A 244 -9.10 -3.51 24.32
CA GLU A 244 -8.25 -3.52 25.51
C GLU A 244 -8.87 -4.37 26.63
N LYS A 245 -10.14 -4.13 26.96
CA LYS A 245 -10.87 -4.85 28.03
C LYS A 245 -10.92 -6.37 27.80
N TYR A 246 -11.06 -6.82 26.57
CA TYR A 246 -11.18 -8.24 26.22
C TYR A 246 -9.92 -8.82 25.57
N HIS A 247 -8.80 -8.09 25.66
CA HIS A 247 -7.47 -8.49 25.18
C HIS A 247 -7.50 -9.02 23.74
N TRP A 248 -8.10 -8.25 22.84
CA TRP A 248 -8.06 -8.56 21.42
C TRP A 248 -6.63 -8.54 20.90
N ARG A 249 -6.42 -9.30 19.84
CA ARG A 249 -5.18 -9.45 19.09
C ARG A 249 -5.51 -9.43 17.60
N GLN A 250 -4.47 -9.42 16.79
CA GLN A 250 -4.55 -9.32 15.34
C GLN A 250 -5.27 -10.49 14.65
N ASP A 251 -5.42 -11.62 15.36
CA ASP A 251 -6.14 -12.83 14.94
C ASP A 251 -7.56 -12.91 15.53
N THR A 252 -8.03 -11.89 16.26
CA THR A 252 -9.38 -11.87 16.84
C THR A 252 -10.43 -11.85 15.72
N THR A 253 -11.34 -12.82 15.74
CA THR A 253 -12.39 -12.96 14.73
C THR A 253 -13.49 -11.92 14.90
N MET A 254 -14.19 -11.61 13.81
CA MET A 254 -15.35 -10.70 13.86
C MET A 254 -16.45 -11.22 14.80
N ASP A 255 -16.66 -12.54 14.89
CA ASP A 255 -17.65 -13.13 15.80
C ASP A 255 -17.31 -12.89 17.28
N ARG A 256 -16.02 -13.02 17.63
CA ARG A 256 -15.54 -12.68 18.97
C ARG A 256 -15.70 -11.18 19.24
N ILE A 257 -15.36 -10.34 18.27
CA ILE A 257 -15.52 -8.89 18.35
C ILE A 257 -16.98 -8.51 18.63
N TYR A 258 -17.92 -9.06 17.85
CA TYR A 258 -19.34 -8.82 18.05
C TYR A 258 -19.83 -9.31 19.41
N SER A 259 -19.34 -10.46 19.87
CA SER A 259 -19.67 -10.98 21.20
C SER A 259 -19.17 -10.05 22.32
N CYS A 260 -17.93 -9.56 22.22
CA CYS A 260 -17.38 -8.59 23.17
C CYS A 260 -18.16 -7.26 23.18
N LEU A 261 -18.56 -6.75 22.01
CA LEU A 261 -19.37 -5.54 21.91
C LEU A 261 -20.78 -5.71 22.50
N LYS A 262 -21.37 -6.91 22.41
CA LYS A 262 -22.63 -7.23 23.11
C LYS A 262 -22.45 -7.16 24.62
N LEU A 263 -21.34 -7.67 25.15
CA LEU A 263 -21.05 -7.68 26.59
C LEU A 263 -20.85 -6.27 27.18
N VAL A 264 -20.42 -5.29 26.38
CA VAL A 264 -20.34 -3.87 26.80
C VAL A 264 -21.59 -3.06 26.44
N ASN A 265 -22.65 -3.72 25.96
CA ASN A 265 -23.92 -3.11 25.58
C ASN A 265 -23.79 -2.03 24.50
N GLU A 266 -23.04 -2.32 23.44
CA GLU A 266 -22.80 -1.43 22.30
C GLU A 266 -23.44 -1.96 20.98
N PRO A 267 -24.77 -2.19 20.93
CA PRO A 267 -25.44 -2.79 19.76
C PRO A 267 -25.32 -1.93 18.50
N PHE A 268 -25.32 -0.60 18.65
CA PHE A 268 -25.11 0.34 17.54
C PHE A 268 -23.75 0.15 16.85
N VAL A 269 -22.69 -0.11 17.62
CA VAL A 269 -21.35 -0.32 17.06
C VAL A 269 -21.28 -1.62 16.27
N ILE A 270 -22.00 -2.66 16.71
CA ILE A 270 -22.10 -3.93 15.98
C ILE A 270 -22.76 -3.72 14.63
N GLU A 271 -23.94 -3.09 14.60
CA GLU A 271 -24.65 -2.78 13.36
C GLU A 271 -23.79 -1.94 12.41
N PHE A 272 -23.08 -0.96 12.95
CA PHE A 272 -22.20 -0.13 12.15
C PHE A 272 -21.05 -0.93 11.55
N LEU A 273 -20.34 -1.75 12.34
CA LEU A 273 -19.28 -2.62 11.82
C LEU A 273 -19.79 -3.62 10.78
N HIS A 274 -21.03 -4.12 10.90
CA HIS A 274 -21.64 -4.92 9.85
C HIS A 274 -21.83 -4.15 8.55
N ARG A 275 -22.26 -2.88 8.61
CA ARG A 275 -22.34 -2.03 7.40
C ARG A 275 -20.97 -1.80 6.78
N LEU A 276 -19.94 -1.54 7.58
CA LEU A 276 -18.57 -1.34 7.08
C LEU A 276 -17.96 -2.62 6.47
N ALA A 277 -18.42 -3.80 6.89
CA ALA A 277 -17.90 -5.09 6.43
C ALA A 277 -18.51 -5.59 5.12
N ARG A 278 -19.65 -5.02 4.68
CA ARG A 278 -20.35 -5.40 3.43
C ARG A 278 -19.52 -5.00 2.23
#